data_AF-A0A1W4X4Z1-F1
#
_entry.id   AF-A0A1W4X4Z1-F1
#
_cell.length_a   1.000
_cell.length_b   1.000
_cell.length_c   1.000
_cell.angle_alpha   90.00
_cell.angle_beta   90.00
_cell.angle_gamma   90.00
#
_symmetry.space_group_name_H-M   'P 1'
#
loop_
_entity.id
_entity.type
_entity.pdbx_description
1 polymer ?
#
loop_
_entity_poly.entity_id
_entity_poly.type
_entity_poly.pdbx_seq_one_letter_code
_entity_poly.pdbx_strand_id
1 'polypeptide(L)'
;MASSHSFLVRSSEVTDFNISAAITWAHAVNNRSYLESCLASEDLKMIEADIVLGTLTTSQNSTVIPIMGHPPANTSDLSLEHFLSMVKEHNSNSFYAKGVKLDFKTIEVFEASLSILQSKWSEIDFPVWINADIVPGPVNATTIPVDPTRFFEGCALFDDAVLSIGWTTNFGGSIKKGTYTKGHIQSMLNVIEENKPTQKITFPVRAGIAAESLGNMQLLLQSVANSSLTIWSSEGDPVNVEHLKTLIMTIGLGSVYIDVPKDLFDQLGLYFGSSKTSPRLPPLPYILGLMIICFINLAVI
;
A
#
# COMPACT_ATOMS: atom_id res chain seq x y z
N MET A 1 10.57 48.47 -22.58
CA MET A 1 9.39 48.28 -23.46
C MET A 1 9.40 46.81 -23.87
N ALA A 2 8.56 46.00 -23.22
CA ALA A 2 7.35 45.38 -23.79
C ALA A 2 7.67 44.04 -24.51
N SER A 3 6.98 42.92 -24.30
CA SER A 3 5.89 42.59 -23.40
C SER A 3 5.87 41.08 -23.13
N SER A 4 5.31 40.73 -21.98
CA SER A 4 4.72 39.45 -21.59
C SER A 4 4.01 38.70 -22.70
N HIS A 5 4.09 37.37 -22.71
CA HIS A 5 2.95 36.46 -22.88
C HIS A 5 3.11 35.27 -21.93
N SER A 6 2.27 35.26 -20.90
CA SER A 6 2.04 34.17 -19.97
C SER A 6 1.37 33.00 -20.70
N PHE A 7 1.88 31.78 -20.54
CA PHE A 7 1.11 30.58 -20.84
C PHE A 7 0.47 30.06 -19.55
N LEU A 8 -0.79 30.45 -19.34
CA LEU A 8 -1.68 29.86 -18.35
C LEU A 8 -2.03 28.44 -18.80
N VAL A 9 -1.56 27.43 -18.08
CA VAL A 9 -2.17 26.10 -18.11
C VAL A 9 -3.16 26.03 -16.94
N ARG A 10 -4.45 26.23 -17.24
CA ARG A 10 -5.56 25.85 -16.37
C ARG A 10 -6.25 24.64 -16.99
N SER A 11 -6.19 23.51 -16.31
CA SER A 11 -7.33 22.75 -15.74
C SER A 11 -7.06 21.25 -15.73
N SER A 12 -6.80 20.73 -14.52
CA SER A 12 -7.17 19.39 -14.03
C SER A 12 -7.07 18.21 -15.00
N GLU A 13 -5.85 17.70 -15.19
CA GLU A 13 -5.64 16.27 -15.40
C GLU A 13 -5.24 15.69 -14.05
N VAL A 14 -6.19 15.01 -13.39
CA VAL A 14 -5.84 14.12 -12.27
C VAL A 14 -5.20 12.90 -12.92
N THR A 15 -3.87 12.89 -12.97
CA THR A 15 -3.10 11.71 -13.34
C THR A 15 -3.33 10.62 -12.29
N ASP A 16 -3.57 9.38 -12.73
CA ASP A 16 -3.88 8.18 -11.93
C ASP A 16 -2.89 7.83 -10.81
N PHE A 17 -1.80 8.58 -10.65
CA PHE A 17 -0.77 8.41 -9.62
C PHE A 17 -1.17 8.82 -8.19
N ASN A 18 -2.36 9.40 -7.98
CA ASN A 18 -2.78 9.91 -6.66
C ASN A 18 -3.84 9.06 -5.94
N ILE A 19 -4.11 7.85 -6.42
CA ILE A 19 -5.09 6.94 -5.79
C ILE A 19 -4.38 5.70 -5.25
N SER A 20 -3.91 5.80 -4.01
CA SER A 20 -3.32 4.69 -3.25
C SER A 20 -4.19 3.42 -3.26
N ALA A 21 -5.52 3.59 -3.27
CA ALA A 21 -6.47 2.48 -3.28
C ALA A 21 -6.50 1.69 -4.60
N ALA A 22 -5.90 2.21 -5.67
CA ALA A 22 -5.77 1.53 -6.95
C ALA A 22 -4.49 0.67 -7.05
N ILE A 23 -3.57 0.77 -6.07
CA ILE A 23 -2.38 -0.09 -6.02
C ILE A 23 -2.83 -1.53 -5.73
N THR A 24 -2.36 -2.45 -6.57
CA THR A 24 -2.63 -3.88 -6.49
C THR A 24 -1.49 -4.61 -5.77
N TRP A 25 -1.86 -5.65 -5.02
CA TRP A 25 -0.99 -6.35 -4.09
C TRP A 25 -0.96 -7.84 -4.39
N ALA A 26 0.21 -8.44 -4.30
CA ALA A 26 0.35 -9.87 -4.08
C ALA A 26 0.67 -10.08 -2.60
N HIS A 27 -0.10 -10.92 -1.92
CA HIS A 27 0.03 -11.21 -0.50
C HIS A 27 0.74 -12.56 -0.28
N ALA A 28 1.54 -12.65 0.78
CA ALA A 28 2.22 -13.85 1.26
C ALA A 28 3.10 -14.53 0.18
N VAL A 29 3.90 -13.73 -0.53
CA VAL A 29 4.79 -14.19 -1.61
C VAL A 29 6.05 -14.86 -1.04
N ASN A 30 5.84 -16.03 -0.45
CA ASN A 30 6.79 -16.68 0.44
C ASN A 30 7.64 -17.80 -0.19
N ASN A 31 7.55 -17.99 -1.51
CA ASN A 31 8.34 -19.00 -2.22
C ASN A 31 8.71 -18.50 -3.62
N ARG A 32 9.73 -19.14 -4.21
CA ARG A 32 10.29 -18.72 -5.50
C ARG A 32 9.27 -18.75 -6.63
N SER A 33 8.54 -19.86 -6.77
CA SER A 33 7.60 -20.04 -7.89
C SER A 33 6.48 -18.99 -7.90
N TYR A 34 6.02 -18.60 -6.71
CA TYR A 34 5.01 -17.58 -6.58
C TYR A 34 5.59 -16.18 -6.84
N LEU A 35 6.80 -15.89 -6.35
CA LEU A 35 7.50 -14.65 -6.69
C LEU A 35 7.65 -14.47 -8.20
N GLU A 36 8.11 -15.51 -8.92
CA GLU A 36 8.26 -15.47 -10.38
C GLU A 36 6.92 -15.17 -11.08
N SER A 37 5.83 -15.76 -10.60
CA SER A 37 4.48 -15.50 -11.11
C SER A 37 4.04 -14.05 -10.85
N CYS A 38 4.34 -13.50 -9.68
CA CYS A 38 4.02 -12.11 -9.33
C CYS A 38 4.83 -11.10 -10.12
N LEU A 39 6.12 -11.37 -10.35
CA LEU A 39 7.00 -10.52 -11.17
C LEU A 39 6.50 -10.47 -12.62
N ALA A 40 6.06 -11.61 -13.18
CA ALA A 40 5.55 -11.71 -14.55
C ALA A 40 4.20 -10.98 -14.77
N SER A 41 3.47 -10.63 -13.72
CA SER A 41 2.19 -9.91 -13.85
C SER A 41 2.39 -8.43 -14.19
N GLU A 42 1.67 -7.90 -15.17
CA GLU A 42 1.69 -6.46 -15.47
C GLU A 42 0.82 -5.65 -14.50
N ASP A 43 -0.20 -6.29 -13.94
CA ASP A 43 -1.23 -5.67 -13.10
C ASP A 43 -0.73 -5.44 -11.68
N LEU A 44 0.04 -6.37 -11.11
CA LEU A 44 0.57 -6.29 -9.74
C LEU A 44 1.59 -5.16 -9.60
N LYS A 45 1.45 -4.31 -8.56
CA LYS A 45 2.36 -3.19 -8.30
C LYS A 45 3.19 -3.37 -7.03
N MET A 46 2.63 -4.00 -6.01
CA MET A 46 3.31 -4.28 -4.74
C MET A 46 3.33 -5.78 -4.46
N ILE A 47 4.45 -6.26 -3.91
CA ILE A 47 4.65 -7.64 -3.47
C ILE A 47 4.89 -7.62 -1.96
N GLU A 48 3.98 -8.22 -1.20
CA GLU A 48 4.14 -8.42 0.23
C GLU A 48 4.63 -9.85 0.50
N ALA A 49 5.62 -9.97 1.39
CA ALA A 49 6.21 -11.25 1.76
C ALA A 49 6.59 -11.28 3.25
N ASP A 50 6.31 -12.41 3.87
CA ASP A 50 6.62 -12.70 5.26
C ASP A 50 8.06 -13.15 5.40
N ILE A 51 8.71 -12.75 6.50
CA ILE A 51 10.10 -13.11 6.77
C ILE A 51 10.19 -13.79 8.13
N VAL A 52 10.90 -14.92 8.13
CA VAL A 52 11.22 -15.72 9.31
C VAL A 52 12.69 -16.14 9.29
N LEU A 53 13.20 -16.58 10.45
CA LEU A 53 14.49 -17.27 10.53
C LEU A 53 14.29 -18.74 10.18
N GLY A 54 15.12 -19.26 9.28
CA GLY A 54 15.03 -20.64 8.85
C GLY A 54 16.17 -21.07 7.95
N THR A 55 16.03 -22.24 7.32
CA THR A 55 17.05 -22.80 6.42
C THR A 55 16.53 -22.91 4.98
N LEU A 56 17.44 -22.80 4.01
CA LEU A 56 17.09 -23.02 2.61
C LEU A 56 16.93 -24.51 2.31
N THR A 57 15.83 -24.88 1.67
CA THR A 57 15.57 -26.27 1.22
C THR A 57 16.55 -26.74 0.15
N THR A 58 17.18 -25.80 -0.56
CA THR A 58 18.15 -26.03 -1.63
C THR A 58 19.60 -26.13 -1.12
N SER A 59 19.84 -25.81 0.15
CA SER A 59 21.18 -25.81 0.76
C SER A 59 21.42 -27.11 1.52
N GLN A 60 22.60 -27.71 1.33
CA GLN A 60 23.06 -28.82 2.18
C GLN A 60 23.51 -28.33 3.57
N ASN A 61 23.79 -27.03 3.72
CA ASN A 61 24.16 -26.41 4.98
C ASN A 61 22.92 -25.90 5.70
N SER A 62 22.75 -26.28 6.97
CA SER A 62 21.64 -25.86 7.85
C SER A 62 21.84 -24.47 8.46
N THR A 63 22.43 -23.53 7.72
CA THR A 63 22.62 -22.16 8.22
C THR A 63 21.27 -21.49 8.38
N VAL A 64 20.99 -20.98 9.57
CA VAL A 64 19.79 -20.20 9.85
C VAL A 64 19.98 -18.78 9.36
N ILE A 65 19.15 -18.36 8.41
CA ILE A 65 19.17 -17.02 7.79
C ILE A 65 17.73 -16.49 7.65
N PRO A 66 17.54 -15.19 7.38
CA PRO A 66 16.26 -14.65 6.96
C PRO A 66 15.80 -15.26 5.63
N ILE A 67 14.63 -15.90 5.66
CA ILE A 67 13.98 -16.54 4.52
C ILE A 67 12.56 -16.04 4.35
N MET A 68 12.04 -16.13 3.13
CA MET A 68 10.65 -15.85 2.82
C MET A 68 9.78 -16.98 3.38
N GLY A 69 8.83 -16.67 4.26
CA GLY A 69 8.05 -17.68 4.98
C GLY A 69 7.18 -17.08 6.08
N HIS A 70 6.01 -17.70 6.31
CA HIS A 70 5.12 -17.37 7.41
C HIS A 70 5.15 -18.48 8.48
N PRO A 71 5.20 -18.15 9.79
CA PRO A 71 5.13 -19.15 10.85
C PRO A 71 3.93 -20.11 10.69
N PRO A 72 4.07 -21.40 11.01
CA PRO A 72 5.23 -22.04 11.66
C PRO A 72 6.33 -22.49 10.69
N ALA A 73 6.30 -22.08 9.41
CA ALA A 73 7.35 -22.44 8.48
C ALA A 73 8.70 -21.89 8.93
N ASN A 74 9.74 -22.72 8.82
CA ASN A 74 11.13 -22.39 9.13
C ASN A 74 12.08 -22.92 8.04
N THR A 75 11.53 -23.27 6.87
CA THR A 75 12.28 -23.63 5.68
C THR A 75 11.63 -22.99 4.47
N SER A 76 12.43 -22.63 3.47
CA SER A 76 11.96 -22.03 2.21
C SER A 76 12.94 -22.30 1.09
N ASP A 77 12.51 -22.21 -0.16
CA ASP A 77 13.39 -22.21 -1.32
C ASP A 77 13.94 -20.81 -1.65
N LEU A 78 13.55 -19.79 -0.87
CA LEU A 78 13.82 -18.39 -1.15
C LEU A 78 14.32 -17.63 0.09
N SER A 79 15.55 -17.12 0.03
CA SER A 79 16.10 -16.23 1.07
C SER A 79 15.66 -14.79 0.86
N LEU A 80 15.76 -13.96 1.90
CA LEU A 80 15.55 -12.50 1.76
C LEU A 80 16.47 -11.88 0.72
N GLU A 81 17.76 -12.23 0.75
CA GLU A 81 18.74 -11.70 -0.19
C GLU A 81 18.38 -12.04 -1.65
N HIS A 82 17.96 -13.28 -1.91
CA HIS A 82 17.61 -13.73 -3.25
C HIS A 82 16.28 -13.12 -3.71
N PHE A 83 15.29 -13.00 -2.82
CA PHE A 83 14.03 -12.29 -3.08
C PHE A 83 14.31 -10.86 -3.57
N LEU A 84 15.10 -10.08 -2.82
CA LEU A 84 15.43 -8.69 -3.20
C LEU A 84 16.19 -8.62 -4.52
N SER A 85 17.12 -9.55 -4.74
CA SER A 85 17.91 -9.61 -5.98
C SER A 85 17.02 -9.92 -7.20
N MET A 86 16.07 -10.85 -7.08
CA MET A 86 15.12 -11.18 -8.15
C MET A 86 14.20 -10.00 -8.48
N VAL A 87 13.70 -9.29 -7.47
CA VAL A 87 12.87 -8.07 -7.69
C VAL A 87 13.69 -6.99 -8.38
N LYS A 88 14.94 -6.75 -7.94
CA LYS A 88 15.83 -5.76 -8.56
C LYS A 88 16.14 -6.11 -10.02
N GLU A 89 16.46 -7.37 -10.30
CA GLU A 89 16.73 -7.85 -11.66
C GLU A 89 15.51 -7.64 -12.56
N HIS A 90 14.32 -8.01 -12.10
CA HIS A 90 13.07 -7.76 -12.84
C HIS A 90 12.84 -6.28 -13.11
N ASN A 91 12.94 -5.43 -12.08
CA ASN A 91 12.69 -3.99 -12.19
C ASN A 91 13.67 -3.29 -13.14
N SER A 92 14.91 -3.79 -13.21
CA SER A 92 15.93 -3.23 -14.11
C SER A 92 15.65 -3.54 -15.59
N ASN A 93 14.81 -4.55 -15.87
CA ASN A 93 14.54 -5.06 -17.22
C ASN A 93 13.06 -4.94 -17.62
N SER A 94 12.21 -4.32 -16.78
CA SER A 94 10.76 -4.30 -16.98
C SER A 94 10.19 -2.89 -16.87
N PHE A 95 9.21 -2.59 -17.72
CA PHE A 95 8.40 -1.37 -17.61
C PHE A 95 7.37 -1.45 -16.47
N TYR A 96 7.18 -2.64 -15.89
CA TYR A 96 6.20 -2.91 -14.83
C TYR A 96 6.90 -3.20 -13.51
N ALA A 97 7.69 -2.23 -13.05
CA ALA A 97 8.43 -2.32 -11.80
C ALA A 97 7.50 -2.58 -10.59
N LYS A 98 8.02 -3.32 -9.62
CA LYS A 98 7.34 -3.71 -8.38
C LYS A 98 7.95 -2.98 -7.20
N GLY A 99 7.10 -2.49 -6.29
CA GLY A 99 7.53 -2.23 -4.92
C GLY A 99 7.38 -3.49 -4.06
N VAL A 100 7.98 -3.47 -2.87
CA VAL A 100 7.94 -4.60 -1.94
C VAL A 100 7.51 -4.15 -0.55
N LYS A 101 6.84 -5.04 0.18
CA LYS A 101 6.53 -4.91 1.60
C LYS A 101 7.07 -6.12 2.33
N LEU A 102 8.04 -5.89 3.20
CA LEU A 102 8.78 -6.89 3.95
C LEU A 102 8.15 -7.04 5.33
N ASP A 103 7.45 -8.13 5.59
CA ASP A 103 6.74 -8.37 6.85
C ASP A 103 7.57 -9.20 7.84
N PHE A 104 8.15 -8.52 8.83
CA PHE A 104 8.98 -9.12 9.86
C PHE A 104 8.14 -9.59 11.04
N LYS A 105 8.16 -10.92 11.29
CA LYS A 105 7.33 -11.54 12.33
C LYS A 105 7.89 -11.44 13.75
N THR A 106 9.19 -11.23 13.90
CA THR A 106 9.82 -11.01 15.21
C THR A 106 11.00 -10.03 15.10
N ILE A 107 11.43 -9.46 16.23
CA ILE A 107 12.56 -8.53 16.26
C ILE A 107 13.88 -9.22 15.86
N GLU A 108 14.06 -10.49 16.23
CA GLU A 108 15.26 -11.26 15.89
C GLU A 108 15.40 -11.45 14.38
N VAL A 109 14.28 -11.67 13.68
CA VAL A 109 14.28 -11.77 12.21
C VAL A 109 14.66 -10.43 11.58
N PHE A 110 14.09 -9.33 12.08
CA PHE A 110 14.39 -7.99 11.59
C PHE A 110 15.87 -7.63 11.76
N GLU A 111 16.42 -7.84 12.96
CA GLU A 111 17.83 -7.56 13.24
C GLU A 111 18.78 -8.44 12.42
N ALA A 112 18.48 -9.73 12.28
CA ALA A 112 19.25 -10.63 11.41
C ALA A 112 19.21 -10.22 9.94
N SER A 113 18.22 -9.43 9.54
CA SER A 113 18.04 -8.94 8.17
C SER A 113 18.74 -7.61 7.90
N LEU A 114 19.11 -6.84 8.93
CA LEU A 114 19.66 -5.49 8.76
C LEU A 114 20.91 -5.44 7.88
N SER A 115 21.81 -6.41 8.00
CA SER A 115 23.04 -6.46 7.18
C SER A 115 22.74 -6.78 5.72
N ILE A 116 21.75 -7.63 5.45
CA ILE A 116 21.27 -7.96 4.10
C ILE A 116 20.59 -6.74 3.49
N LEU A 117 19.71 -6.08 4.25
CA LEU A 117 19.03 -4.88 3.79
C LEU A 117 20.03 -3.77 3.47
N GLN A 118 20.98 -3.48 4.36
CA GLN A 118 22.02 -2.46 4.13
C GLN A 118 22.89 -2.76 2.90
N SER A 119 23.30 -4.02 2.70
CA SER A 119 24.14 -4.38 1.56
C SER A 119 23.39 -4.20 0.24
N LYS A 120 22.09 -4.49 0.22
CA LYS A 120 21.24 -4.34 -0.97
C LYS A 120 20.66 -2.94 -1.15
N TRP A 121 20.58 -2.13 -0.09
CA TRP A 121 19.82 -0.87 -0.11
C TRP A 121 20.30 0.09 -1.19
N SER A 122 21.62 0.21 -1.37
CA SER A 122 22.20 1.07 -2.41
C SER A 122 21.86 0.65 -3.84
N GLU A 123 21.42 -0.59 -4.04
CA GLU A 123 20.98 -1.14 -5.33
C GLU A 123 19.47 -1.03 -5.53
N ILE A 124 18.70 -0.70 -4.49
CA ILE A 124 17.24 -0.62 -4.54
C ILE A 124 16.82 0.76 -5.08
N ASP A 125 16.17 0.76 -6.23
CA ASP A 125 15.58 1.93 -6.89
C ASP A 125 14.05 1.86 -6.98
N PHE A 126 13.44 1.03 -6.12
CA PHE A 126 12.01 0.79 -6.07
C PHE A 126 11.47 0.94 -4.64
N PRO A 127 10.16 1.19 -4.45
CA PRO A 127 9.59 1.39 -3.13
C PRO A 127 9.75 0.15 -2.24
N VAL A 128 10.29 0.33 -1.03
CA VAL A 128 10.35 -0.71 0.01
C VAL A 128 9.55 -0.25 1.22
N TRP A 129 8.68 -1.14 1.69
CA TRP A 129 7.93 -0.98 2.92
C TRP A 129 8.46 -1.96 3.95
N ILE A 130 8.77 -1.47 5.14
CA ILE A 130 9.21 -2.30 6.27
C ILE A 130 8.01 -2.46 7.19
N ASN A 131 7.50 -3.68 7.31
CA ASN A 131 6.28 -3.99 8.05
C ASN A 131 6.61 -4.78 9.32
N ALA A 132 5.95 -4.41 10.42
CA ALA A 132 5.94 -5.18 11.65
C ALA A 132 4.73 -4.82 12.53
N ASP A 133 4.23 -5.80 13.27
CA ASP A 133 3.27 -5.59 14.35
C ASP A 133 4.02 -5.23 15.65
N ILE A 134 4.06 -3.95 15.99
CA ILE A 134 4.93 -3.42 17.07
C ILE A 134 4.19 -3.10 18.37
N VAL A 135 2.85 -3.23 18.37
CA VAL A 135 2.01 -3.02 19.55
C VAL A 135 0.96 -4.12 19.70
N PRO A 136 0.51 -4.45 20.91
CA PRO A 136 -0.57 -5.42 21.12
C PRO A 136 -1.88 -4.95 20.49
N GLY A 137 -2.52 -5.81 19.72
CA GLY A 137 -3.76 -5.45 19.05
C GLY A 137 -5.04 -6.02 19.64
N PRO A 138 -6.15 -5.75 18.95
CA PRO A 138 -7.47 -6.16 19.40
C PRO A 138 -7.62 -7.67 19.45
N VAL A 139 -8.71 -8.10 20.11
CA VAL A 139 -9.14 -9.50 20.13
C VAL A 139 -8.17 -10.44 20.86
N ASN A 140 -7.61 -9.99 21.97
CA ASN A 140 -6.75 -10.79 22.85
C ASN A 140 -5.64 -11.50 22.05
N ALA A 141 -4.93 -10.76 21.19
CA ALA A 141 -3.79 -11.27 20.46
C ALA A 141 -2.74 -11.82 21.45
N THR A 142 -2.32 -13.06 21.22
CA THR A 142 -1.30 -13.73 22.05
C THR A 142 0.09 -13.64 21.44
N THR A 143 0.19 -13.20 20.19
CA THR A 143 1.47 -12.96 19.51
C THR A 143 2.21 -11.83 20.22
N ILE A 144 3.49 -12.08 20.51
CA ILE A 144 4.39 -11.08 21.07
C ILE A 144 4.68 -10.05 19.97
N PRO A 145 4.41 -8.76 20.19
CA PRO A 145 4.77 -7.72 19.24
C PRO A 145 6.29 -7.64 19.04
N VAL A 146 6.70 -7.18 17.86
CA VAL A 146 8.08 -6.78 17.59
C VAL A 146 8.45 -5.63 18.54
N ASP A 147 9.64 -5.67 19.13
CA ASP A 147 10.10 -4.62 20.02
C ASP A 147 10.16 -3.27 19.27
N PRO A 148 9.35 -2.27 19.66
CA PRO A 148 9.21 -1.05 18.88
C PRO A 148 10.50 -0.23 18.84
N THR A 149 11.20 -0.10 19.98
CA THR A 149 12.41 0.72 20.07
C THR A 149 13.50 0.19 19.14
N ARG A 150 13.80 -1.10 19.24
CA ARG A 150 14.81 -1.76 18.39
C ARG A 150 14.39 -1.76 16.92
N PHE A 151 13.10 -1.90 16.65
CA PHE A 151 12.57 -1.82 15.28
C PHE A 151 12.80 -0.44 14.66
N PHE A 152 12.45 0.66 15.36
CA PHE A 152 12.68 2.01 14.85
C PHE A 152 14.17 2.36 14.73
N GLU A 153 15.00 1.93 15.68
CA GLU A 153 16.46 2.09 15.59
C GLU A 153 17.03 1.44 14.32
N GLY A 154 16.60 0.22 13.98
CA GLY A 154 17.00 -0.42 12.74
C GLY A 154 16.41 0.24 11.49
N CYS A 155 15.16 0.72 11.55
CA CYS A 155 14.51 1.42 10.44
C CYS A 155 15.20 2.75 10.10
N ALA A 156 15.82 3.44 11.08
CA ALA A 156 16.56 4.68 10.86
C ALA A 156 17.76 4.54 9.89
N LEU A 157 18.13 3.32 9.52
CA LEU A 157 19.12 3.04 8.47
C LEU A 157 18.55 3.20 7.04
N PHE A 158 17.23 3.38 6.92
CA PHE A 158 16.45 3.29 5.68
C PHE A 158 15.45 4.46 5.58
N ASP A 159 15.95 5.69 5.42
CA ASP A 159 15.15 6.92 5.48
C ASP A 159 14.10 7.06 4.36
N ASP A 160 14.29 6.38 3.24
CA ASP A 160 13.39 6.39 2.07
C ASP A 160 12.35 5.25 2.09
N ALA A 161 12.40 4.37 3.09
CA ALA A 161 11.39 3.34 3.29
C ALA A 161 10.05 3.93 3.77
N VAL A 162 8.96 3.18 3.53
CA VAL A 162 7.68 3.40 4.21
C VAL A 162 7.59 2.45 5.39
N LEU A 163 7.28 2.95 6.58
CA LEU A 163 7.04 2.11 7.76
C LEU A 163 5.58 1.69 7.80
N SER A 164 5.35 0.38 7.73
CA SER A 164 4.04 -0.24 7.82
C SER A 164 3.87 -0.86 9.21
N ILE A 165 3.50 -0.04 10.20
CA ILE A 165 3.53 -0.40 11.62
C ILE A 165 2.15 -0.76 12.15
N GLY A 166 2.00 -2.01 12.58
CA GLY A 166 0.71 -2.62 12.89
C GLY A 166 0.51 -2.96 14.36
N TRP A 167 -0.62 -3.60 14.59
CA TRP A 167 -0.94 -4.22 15.87
C TRP A 167 -1.01 -5.72 15.68
N THR A 168 -0.50 -6.48 16.66
CA THR A 168 -0.65 -7.94 16.64
C THR A 168 -2.13 -8.31 16.59
N THR A 169 -2.52 -9.20 15.70
CA THR A 169 -3.92 -9.66 15.62
C THR A 169 -4.01 -11.14 15.92
N ASN A 170 -5.07 -11.53 16.64
CA ASN A 170 -5.39 -12.94 16.76
C ASN A 170 -6.05 -13.42 15.46
N PHE A 171 -5.48 -14.45 14.84
CA PHE A 171 -6.03 -15.11 13.67
C PHE A 171 -6.46 -16.53 14.03
N GLY A 172 -7.71 -16.89 13.69
CA GLY A 172 -8.29 -18.20 13.99
C GLY A 172 -9.33 -18.17 15.12
N GLY A 173 -10.33 -19.04 14.98
CA GLY A 173 -11.50 -19.11 15.87
C GLY A 173 -12.66 -18.23 15.39
N SER A 174 -13.84 -18.47 15.95
CA SER A 174 -15.16 -17.86 15.65
C SER A 174 -15.24 -16.35 15.92
N ILE A 175 -14.13 -15.63 15.84
CA ILE A 175 -14.00 -14.22 16.15
C ILE A 175 -14.58 -13.43 14.99
N LYS A 176 -15.87 -13.14 15.10
CA LYS A 176 -16.63 -12.35 14.11
C LYS A 176 -16.75 -10.87 14.49
N LYS A 177 -16.14 -10.46 15.62
CA LYS A 177 -16.32 -9.13 16.22
C LYS A 177 -15.04 -8.67 16.90
N GLY A 178 -14.65 -7.43 16.63
CA GLY A 178 -13.52 -6.74 17.26
C GLY A 178 -13.50 -5.29 16.79
N THR A 179 -12.87 -4.42 17.59
CA THR A 179 -12.63 -3.02 17.20
C THR A 179 -11.24 -2.59 17.63
N TYR A 180 -10.62 -1.69 16.88
CA TYR A 180 -9.50 -0.91 17.34
C TYR A 180 -10.03 0.13 18.33
N THR A 181 -9.69 -0.02 19.61
CA THR A 181 -10.16 0.87 20.68
C THR A 181 -9.28 2.11 20.76
N LYS A 182 -9.74 3.14 21.49
CA LYS A 182 -8.90 4.31 21.82
C LYS A 182 -7.59 3.91 22.52
N GLY A 183 -7.61 2.86 23.33
CA GLY A 183 -6.39 2.33 23.97
C GLY A 183 -5.38 1.84 22.94
N HIS A 184 -5.83 1.09 21.92
CA HIS A 184 -4.94 0.64 20.84
C HIS A 184 -4.34 1.82 20.07
N ILE A 185 -5.13 2.86 19.79
CA ILE A 185 -4.64 4.08 19.13
C ILE A 185 -3.59 4.77 20.00
N GLN A 186 -3.89 4.98 21.30
CA GLN A 186 -2.96 5.63 22.21
C GLN A 186 -1.63 4.87 22.34
N SER A 187 -1.67 3.54 22.42
CA SER A 187 -0.43 2.73 22.46
C SER A 187 0.44 2.93 21.23
N MET A 188 -0.16 2.99 20.04
CA MET A 188 0.59 3.28 18.80
C MET A 188 1.15 4.70 18.81
N LEU A 189 0.36 5.70 19.23
CA LEU A 189 0.80 7.09 19.29
C LEU A 189 1.97 7.28 20.26
N ASN A 190 1.93 6.65 21.44
CA ASN A 190 3.03 6.71 22.42
C ASN A 190 4.32 6.16 21.83
N VAL A 191 4.25 5.00 21.18
CA VAL A 191 5.41 4.36 20.55
C VAL A 191 6.01 5.23 19.44
N ILE A 192 5.17 5.89 18.63
CA ILE A 192 5.64 6.84 17.60
C ILE A 192 6.29 8.08 18.25
N GLU A 193 5.68 8.63 19.31
CA GLU A 193 6.19 9.82 20.02
C GLU A 193 7.55 9.55 20.70
N GLU A 194 7.72 8.36 21.27
CA GLU A 194 8.96 7.93 21.93
C GLU A 194 10.11 7.76 20.93
N ASN A 195 9.83 7.25 19.72
CA ASN A 195 10.86 6.87 18.73
C ASN A 195 11.08 7.90 17.62
N LYS A 196 10.10 8.77 17.35
CA LYS A 196 10.19 9.91 16.41
C LYS A 196 10.70 9.53 15.00
N PRO A 197 10.09 8.54 14.32
CA PRO A 197 10.47 8.19 12.96
C PRO A 197 10.32 9.39 12.01
N THR A 198 11.21 9.46 11.03
CA THR A 198 11.22 10.50 9.97
C THR A 198 10.55 10.01 8.68
N GLN A 199 10.44 8.69 8.52
CA GLN A 199 9.83 8.02 7.38
C GLN A 199 8.32 8.26 7.29
N LYS A 200 7.77 8.03 6.10
CA LYS A 200 6.31 7.93 5.92
C LYS A 200 5.78 6.71 6.65
N ILE A 201 4.58 6.84 7.21
CA ILE A 201 3.91 5.78 7.97
C ILE A 201 2.62 5.37 7.29
N THR A 202 2.40 4.07 7.21
CA THR A 202 1.08 3.49 6.97
C THR A 202 0.72 2.52 8.09
N PHE A 203 -0.56 2.42 8.42
CA PHE A 203 -1.05 1.55 9.47
C PHE A 203 -1.77 0.33 8.85
N PRO A 204 -1.14 -0.86 8.83
CA PRO A 204 -1.81 -2.08 8.44
C PRO A 204 -2.92 -2.43 9.44
N VAL A 205 -4.17 -2.42 8.97
CA VAL A 205 -5.36 -2.70 9.78
C VAL A 205 -6.21 -3.78 9.13
N ARG A 206 -6.64 -4.75 9.93
CA ARG A 206 -7.45 -5.86 9.43
C ARG A 206 -8.85 -5.37 9.06
N ALA A 207 -9.28 -5.67 7.84
CA ALA A 207 -10.49 -5.15 7.21
C ALA A 207 -11.75 -5.31 8.08
N GLY A 208 -11.99 -6.51 8.62
CA GLY A 208 -13.18 -6.78 9.45
C GLY A 208 -13.22 -5.99 10.75
N ILE A 209 -12.05 -5.66 11.32
CA ILE A 209 -11.93 -4.89 12.56
C ILE A 209 -11.97 -3.39 12.25
N ALA A 210 -11.27 -2.96 11.20
CA ALA A 210 -11.21 -1.58 10.75
C ALA A 210 -12.60 -1.06 10.37
N ALA A 211 -13.40 -1.87 9.67
CA ALA A 211 -14.78 -1.57 9.30
C ALA A 211 -15.63 -1.10 10.51
N GLU A 212 -15.40 -1.70 11.68
CA GLU A 212 -16.11 -1.38 12.92
C GLU A 212 -15.41 -0.31 13.78
N SER A 213 -14.39 0.38 13.24
CA SER A 213 -13.47 1.26 14.00
C SER A 213 -13.32 2.67 13.42
N LEU A 214 -14.24 3.14 12.57
CA LEU A 214 -14.12 4.39 11.82
C LEU A 214 -13.61 5.59 12.64
N GLY A 215 -14.27 5.92 13.75
CA GLY A 215 -13.89 7.08 14.56
C GLY A 215 -12.46 7.01 15.11
N ASN A 216 -11.98 5.81 15.46
CA ASN A 216 -10.63 5.62 15.97
C ASN A 216 -9.59 5.61 14.83
N MET A 217 -9.95 5.13 13.64
CA MET A 217 -9.09 5.24 12.45
C MET A 217 -8.91 6.69 12.00
N GLN A 218 -9.98 7.50 12.05
CA GLN A 218 -9.88 8.95 11.79
C GLN A 218 -8.99 9.65 12.82
N LEU A 219 -9.18 9.34 14.10
CA LEU A 219 -8.35 9.91 15.17
C LEU A 219 -6.87 9.60 14.95
N LEU A 220 -6.54 8.35 14.58
CA LEU A 220 -5.17 7.92 14.30
C LEU A 220 -4.53 8.75 13.18
N LEU A 221 -5.18 8.85 12.02
CA LEU A 221 -4.64 9.61 10.88
C LEU A 221 -4.59 11.13 11.13
N GLN A 222 -5.49 11.66 11.95
CA GLN A 222 -5.44 13.07 12.37
C GLN A 222 -4.27 13.34 13.33
N SER A 223 -3.90 12.35 14.13
CA SER A 223 -2.81 12.45 15.11
C SER A 223 -1.43 12.26 14.48
N VAL A 224 -1.34 11.53 13.36
CA VAL A 224 -0.10 11.26 12.64
C VAL A 224 -0.17 11.84 11.24
N ALA A 225 0.40 13.03 11.06
CA ALA A 225 0.37 13.74 9.79
C ALA A 225 1.01 12.93 8.66
N ASN A 226 0.47 13.07 7.45
CA ASN A 226 0.95 12.39 6.23
C ASN A 226 1.01 10.86 6.33
N SER A 227 0.15 10.26 7.17
CA SER A 227 0.01 8.81 7.27
C SER A 227 -1.19 8.28 6.47
N SER A 228 -1.19 6.97 6.23
CA SER A 228 -2.25 6.24 5.51
C SER A 228 -2.68 4.98 6.26
N LEU A 229 -3.77 4.35 5.78
CA LEU A 229 -4.13 3.00 6.19
C LEU A 229 -3.75 2.00 5.09
N THR A 230 -3.27 0.83 5.49
CA THR A 230 -3.18 -0.36 4.62
C THR A 230 -4.23 -1.35 5.11
N ILE A 231 -5.36 -1.43 4.42
CA ILE A 231 -6.45 -2.32 4.80
C ILE A 231 -6.12 -3.71 4.26
N TRP A 232 -5.95 -4.68 5.16
CA TRP A 232 -5.62 -6.06 4.78
C TRP A 232 -6.65 -7.07 5.25
N SER A 233 -6.77 -8.21 4.55
CA SER A 233 -7.66 -9.29 4.94
C SER A 233 -7.21 -10.63 4.37
N SER A 234 -7.45 -11.73 5.09
CA SER A 234 -7.25 -13.09 4.56
C SER A 234 -8.52 -13.60 3.88
N GLU A 235 -8.39 -14.62 3.02
CA GLU A 235 -9.55 -15.30 2.46
C GLU A 235 -10.47 -15.85 3.57
N GLY A 236 -11.77 -15.60 3.42
CA GLY A 236 -12.79 -16.05 4.38
C GLY A 236 -12.90 -15.23 5.67
N ASP A 237 -12.12 -14.17 5.84
CA ASP A 237 -12.24 -13.25 6.97
C ASP A 237 -13.62 -12.55 6.96
N PRO A 238 -14.39 -12.56 8.06
CA PRO A 238 -15.69 -11.89 8.09
C PRO A 238 -15.53 -10.36 8.05
N VAL A 239 -16.04 -9.75 6.98
CA VAL A 239 -15.99 -8.29 6.77
C VAL A 239 -17.38 -7.74 6.49
N ASN A 240 -17.75 -6.68 7.20
CA ASN A 240 -18.91 -5.87 6.83
C ASN A 240 -18.53 -4.92 5.68
N VAL A 241 -18.90 -5.29 4.46
CA VAL A 241 -18.52 -4.59 3.23
C VAL A 241 -19.01 -3.13 3.22
N GLU A 242 -20.23 -2.88 3.70
CA GLU A 242 -20.81 -1.53 3.71
C GLU A 242 -20.07 -0.60 4.68
N HIS A 243 -19.76 -1.10 5.87
CA HIS A 243 -18.98 -0.37 6.86
C HIS A 243 -17.54 -0.13 6.38
N LEU A 244 -16.91 -1.14 5.77
CA LEU A 244 -15.58 -1.00 5.21
C LEU A 244 -15.54 0.04 4.08
N LYS A 245 -16.52 0.00 3.17
CA LYS A 245 -16.65 1.01 2.11
C LYS A 245 -16.85 2.40 2.69
N THR A 246 -17.69 2.55 3.71
CA THR A 246 -17.88 3.82 4.41
C THR A 246 -16.57 4.32 4.99
N LEU A 247 -15.78 3.44 5.61
CA LEU A 247 -14.46 3.79 6.12
C LEU A 247 -13.52 4.28 5.03
N ILE A 248 -13.37 3.49 3.95
CA ILE A 248 -12.48 3.82 2.82
C ILE A 248 -12.85 5.18 2.21
N MET A 249 -14.14 5.41 1.97
CA MET A 249 -14.61 6.65 1.37
C MET A 249 -14.47 7.86 2.31
N THR A 250 -14.60 7.64 3.63
CA THR A 250 -14.44 8.70 4.63
C THR A 250 -12.98 9.10 4.81
N ILE A 251 -12.06 8.13 4.80
CA ILE A 251 -10.61 8.38 4.88
C ILE A 251 -10.10 8.97 3.55
N GLY A 252 -10.64 8.50 2.42
CA GLY A 252 -10.30 8.95 1.08
C GLY A 252 -9.35 7.99 0.36
N LEU A 253 -9.59 7.79 -0.93
CA LEU A 253 -8.90 6.80 -1.76
C LEU A 253 -7.40 7.09 -1.98
N GLY A 254 -6.95 8.32 -1.70
CA GLY A 254 -5.54 8.70 -1.72
C GLY A 254 -4.77 8.32 -0.45
N SER A 255 -5.46 8.04 0.65
CA SER A 255 -4.87 7.75 1.97
C SER A 255 -5.15 6.32 2.45
N VAL A 256 -5.60 5.45 1.56
CA VAL A 256 -5.87 4.04 1.84
C VAL A 256 -5.24 3.17 0.76
N TYR A 257 -4.52 2.13 1.16
CA TYR A 257 -4.11 1.00 0.32
C TYR A 257 -4.99 -0.21 0.64
N ILE A 258 -5.33 -1.01 -0.36
CA ILE A 258 -6.28 -2.12 -0.22
C ILE A 258 -5.60 -3.43 -0.63
N ASP A 259 -5.19 -4.20 0.38
CA ASP A 259 -4.51 -5.49 0.28
C ASP A 259 -5.46 -6.61 0.73
N VAL A 260 -6.52 -6.87 -0.06
CA VAL A 260 -7.59 -7.81 0.30
C VAL A 260 -7.85 -8.80 -0.83
N PRO A 261 -8.47 -9.97 -0.54
CA PRO A 261 -8.82 -10.94 -1.57
C PRO A 261 -9.71 -10.31 -2.65
N LYS A 262 -9.54 -10.76 -3.89
CA LYS A 262 -10.23 -10.19 -5.05
C LYS A 262 -11.75 -10.11 -4.87
N ASP A 263 -12.35 -11.16 -4.31
CA ASP A 263 -13.80 -11.19 -4.06
C ASP A 263 -14.27 -10.08 -3.11
N LEU A 264 -13.49 -9.75 -2.08
CA LEU A 264 -13.79 -8.64 -1.17
C LEU A 264 -13.57 -7.29 -1.88
N PHE A 265 -12.48 -7.16 -2.64
CA PHE A 265 -12.18 -5.95 -3.41
C PHE A 265 -13.30 -5.62 -4.40
N ASP A 266 -13.77 -6.61 -5.17
CA ASP A 266 -14.85 -6.45 -6.15
C ASP A 266 -16.16 -6.02 -5.47
N GLN A 267 -16.47 -6.57 -4.29
CA GLN A 267 -17.65 -6.22 -3.50
C GLN A 267 -17.63 -4.76 -3.01
N LEU A 268 -16.45 -4.16 -2.80
CA LEU A 268 -16.36 -2.74 -2.44
C LEU A 268 -16.89 -1.84 -3.57
N GLY A 269 -16.84 -2.30 -4.83
CA GLY A 269 -17.34 -1.58 -5.99
C GLY A 269 -16.76 -0.17 -6.08
N LEU A 270 -15.44 -0.05 -5.89
CA LEU A 270 -14.72 1.22 -5.96
C LEU A 270 -14.45 1.57 -7.42
N TYR A 271 -14.75 2.81 -7.80
CA TYR A 271 -14.51 3.31 -9.14
C TYR A 271 -13.32 4.25 -9.12
N PHE A 272 -12.18 3.75 -9.58
CA PHE A 272 -10.99 4.54 -9.86
C PHE A 272 -11.13 4.95 -11.32
N GLY A 273 -11.65 6.16 -11.56
CA GLY A 273 -12.17 6.56 -12.85
C GLY A 273 -11.23 6.21 -14.00
N SER A 274 -11.59 5.24 -14.84
CA SER A 274 -10.95 5.11 -16.14
C SER A 274 -11.35 6.32 -16.97
N SER A 275 -10.39 6.93 -17.67
CA SER A 275 -10.69 7.86 -18.76
C SER A 275 -11.50 7.12 -19.82
N LYS A 276 -12.82 7.06 -19.65
CA LYS A 276 -13.72 6.73 -20.75
C LYS A 276 -13.58 7.90 -21.70
N THR A 277 -12.84 7.70 -22.78
CA THR A 277 -13.00 8.47 -23.99
C THR A 277 -14.50 8.56 -24.25
N SER A 278 -15.06 9.74 -24.06
CA SER A 278 -16.44 10.01 -24.45
C SER A 278 -16.52 9.67 -25.94
N PRO A 279 -17.53 8.89 -26.39
CA PRO A 279 -17.67 8.64 -27.82
C PRO A 279 -17.77 10.01 -28.50
N ARG A 280 -16.82 10.31 -29.39
CA ARG A 280 -16.86 11.54 -30.18
C ARG A 280 -18.21 11.54 -30.89
N LEU A 281 -19.06 12.50 -30.54
CA LEU A 281 -20.23 12.84 -31.35
C LEU A 281 -19.72 13.10 -32.77
N PRO A 282 -20.33 12.49 -33.82
CA PRO A 282 -19.96 12.81 -35.18
C PRO A 282 -20.21 14.32 -35.41
N PRO A 283 -19.36 14.99 -36.19
CA PRO A 283 -19.54 16.43 -36.42
C PRO A 283 -20.90 16.65 -37.09
N LEU A 284 -21.70 17.57 -36.55
CA LEU A 284 -22.92 18.02 -37.20
C LEU A 284 -22.55 18.61 -38.58
N PRO A 285 -23.34 18.34 -39.63
CA PRO A 285 -23.13 18.98 -40.92
C PRO A 285 -23.37 20.49 -40.79
N TYR A 286 -22.41 21.27 -41.29
CA TYR A 286 -22.52 22.71 -41.44
C TYR A 286 -23.78 23.06 -42.25
N ILE A 287 -24.81 23.60 -41.59
CA ILE A 287 -25.90 24.29 -42.28
C ILE A 287 -25.38 25.69 -42.62
N LEU A 288 -25.08 25.90 -43.89
CA LEU A 288 -24.76 27.19 -44.47
C LEU A 288 -26.01 28.08 -44.44
N GLY A 289 -26.18 28.86 -43.38
CA GLY A 289 -27.23 29.88 -43.30
C GLY A 289 -26.87 31.09 -44.17
N LEU A 290 -27.60 31.28 -45.27
CA LEU A 290 -27.60 32.54 -46.03
C LEU A 290 -28.12 33.67 -45.12
N MET A 291 -27.25 34.60 -44.71
CA MET A 291 -27.69 35.93 -44.27
C MET A 291 -27.92 36.79 -45.51
N ILE A 292 -29.18 37.10 -45.81
CA ILE A 292 -29.57 38.17 -46.71
C ILE A 292 -29.45 39.49 -45.93
N ILE A 293 -28.48 40.31 -46.30
CA ILE A 293 -28.33 41.68 -45.79
C ILE A 293 -29.22 42.60 -46.63
N CYS A 294 -30.29 43.12 -46.02
CA CYS A 294 -31.06 44.23 -46.59
C CYS A 294 -30.27 45.53 -46.40
N PHE A 295 -29.92 46.18 -47.51
CA PHE A 295 -29.44 47.57 -47.51
C PHE A 295 -30.63 48.53 -47.35
N ILE A 296 -30.65 49.29 -46.26
CA ILE A 296 -31.44 50.54 -46.18
C ILE A 296 -30.45 51.68 -46.37
N ASN A 297 -30.53 52.35 -47.53
CA ASN A 297 -29.88 53.63 -47.75
C ASN A 297 -30.81 54.75 -47.26
N LEU A 298 -30.34 55.52 -46.28
CA LEU A 298 -30.83 56.86 -45.99
C LEU A 298 -29.84 57.86 -46.59
N ALA A 299 -30.31 58.77 -47.46
CA ALA A 299 -30.07 60.22 -47.39
C ALA A 299 -30.24 60.94 -48.75
N VAL A 300 -31.15 61.93 -48.77
CA VAL A 300 -31.02 63.29 -49.37
C VAL A 300 -31.05 63.31 -50.92
N ILE A 301 -32.05 63.89 -51.62
CA ILE A 301 -32.67 65.23 -51.58
C ILE A 301 -34.17 65.12 -51.91
#